data_AF-A0A7S1GBT3-F1
#
_entry.id   AF-A0A7S1GBT3-F1
#
_cell.length_a   1.000
_cell.length_b   1.000
_cell.length_c   1.000
_cell.angle_alpha   90.00
_cell.angle_beta   90.00
_cell.angle_gamma   90.00
#
_symmetry.space_group_name_H-M   'P 1'
#
loop_
_entity.id
_entity.type
_entity.pdbx_description
1 polymer ?
#
loop_
_entity_poly.entity_id
_entity_poly.type
_entity_poly.pdbx_seq_one_letter_code
_entity_poly.pdbx_strand_id
1 'polypeptide(L)'
;VGTTSTGQFKVTYDGQETACLDWGIDADDLRNAIDPMLPSDFAGPRLQVQKTTITSPGNGFLYYIHFIGKDVFGNVLQLGVADVLDGAVCSGPDAGAEHTVETYTYYQGGQLEPGTDYYIRVRAINSVGVGEP
;
A
#
# COMPACT_ATOMS: atom_id res chain seq x y z
N VAL A 1 8.75 -3.31 25.37
CA VAL A 1 8.16 -3.03 24.04
C VAL A 1 8.33 -4.29 23.23
N GLY A 2 7.23 -4.96 22.87
CA GLY A 2 7.30 -6.20 22.09
C GLY A 2 7.81 -5.91 20.67
N THR A 3 8.69 -6.76 20.16
CA THR A 3 9.07 -6.77 18.75
C THR A 3 8.22 -7.83 18.07
N THR A 4 7.34 -7.43 17.16
CA THR A 4 6.59 -8.33 16.30
C THR A 4 7.43 -8.62 15.05
N SER A 5 8.08 -9.78 15.04
CA SER A 5 8.98 -10.21 13.94
C SER A 5 8.47 -11.43 13.17
N THR A 6 7.29 -11.94 13.51
CA THR A 6 6.71 -13.18 12.94
C THR A 6 5.22 -12.97 12.64
N GLY A 7 4.61 -13.90 11.88
CA GLY A 7 3.21 -13.86 11.48
C GLY A 7 3.02 -13.65 9.98
N GLN A 8 1.81 -13.91 9.48
CA GLN A 8 1.46 -13.78 8.07
C GLN A 8 0.10 -13.11 7.89
N PHE A 9 -0.14 -12.53 6.71
CA PHE A 9 -1.40 -11.87 6.35
C PHE A 9 -1.77 -12.11 4.89
N LYS A 10 -3.04 -11.84 4.53
CA LYS A 10 -3.51 -11.87 3.14
C LYS A 10 -4.18 -10.56 2.77
N VAL A 11 -3.95 -10.15 1.53
CA VAL A 11 -4.64 -9.00 0.91
C VAL A 11 -5.63 -9.53 -0.12
N THR A 12 -6.75 -8.83 -0.27
CA THR A 12 -7.75 -9.11 -1.32
C THR A 12 -7.94 -7.92 -2.26
N TYR A 13 -8.24 -8.22 -3.51
CA TYR A 13 -8.68 -7.25 -4.51
C TYR A 13 -9.79 -7.88 -5.34
N ASP A 14 -10.98 -7.27 -5.36
CA ASP A 14 -12.13 -7.72 -6.17
C ASP A 14 -12.43 -9.23 -6.03
N GLY A 15 -12.34 -9.76 -4.80
CA GLY A 15 -12.57 -11.17 -4.48
C GLY A 15 -11.42 -12.13 -4.83
N GLN A 16 -10.33 -11.65 -5.43
CA GLN A 16 -9.07 -12.39 -5.51
C GLN A 16 -8.27 -12.20 -4.22
N GLU A 17 -7.43 -13.17 -3.86
CA GLU A 17 -6.62 -13.12 -2.65
C GLU A 17 -5.17 -13.51 -2.95
N THR A 18 -4.23 -12.89 -2.23
CA THR A 18 -2.82 -13.31 -2.26
C THR A 18 -2.64 -14.68 -1.59
N ALA A 19 -1.47 -15.30 -1.75
CA ALA A 19 -1.00 -16.29 -0.79
C ALA A 19 -0.74 -15.63 0.59
N CYS A 20 -0.44 -16.43 1.61
CA CYS A 20 0.01 -15.89 2.90
C CYS A 20 1.34 -15.14 2.71
N LEU A 21 1.35 -13.88 3.11
CA LEU A 21 2.50 -12.99 3.01
C LEU A 21 3.11 -12.83 4.39
N ASP A 22 4.43 -12.94 4.47
CA ASP A 22 5.15 -12.79 5.73
C ASP A 22 5.02 -11.39 6.31
N TRP A 23 4.96 -11.30 7.64
CA TRP A 23 5.00 -10.04 8.35
C TRP A 23 6.30 -9.32 8.00
N GLY A 24 6.18 -8.13 7.42
CA GLY A 24 7.34 -7.41 6.92
C GLY A 24 7.94 -7.99 5.64
N ILE A 25 7.12 -8.60 4.77
CA ILE A 25 7.46 -8.89 3.37
C ILE A 25 8.11 -7.67 2.67
N ASP A 26 9.04 -7.91 1.75
CA ASP A 26 9.68 -6.83 0.99
C ASP A 26 8.70 -6.15 0.03
N ALA A 27 8.96 -4.89 -0.31
CA ALA A 27 8.07 -4.10 -1.15
C ALA A 27 7.88 -4.73 -2.55
N ASP A 28 8.95 -5.26 -3.13
CA ASP A 28 8.92 -5.92 -4.44
C ASP A 28 8.17 -7.26 -4.37
N ASP A 29 8.30 -8.00 -3.27
CA ASP A 29 7.58 -9.27 -3.10
C ASP A 29 6.08 -9.02 -2.84
N LEU A 30 5.73 -7.98 -2.08
CA LEU A 30 4.34 -7.55 -1.92
C LEU A 30 3.75 -7.10 -3.26
N ARG A 31 4.51 -6.33 -4.06
CA ARG A 31 4.12 -5.96 -5.42
C ARG A 31 3.86 -7.20 -6.26
N ASN A 32 4.78 -8.16 -6.28
CA ASN A 32 4.64 -9.40 -7.06
C ASN A 32 3.47 -10.28 -6.60
N ALA A 33 3.09 -10.22 -5.33
CA ALA A 33 1.93 -10.92 -4.80
C ALA A 33 0.60 -10.26 -5.23
N ILE A 34 0.55 -8.92 -5.27
CA ILE A 34 -0.66 -8.16 -5.61
C ILE A 34 -0.86 -8.04 -7.12
N ASP A 35 0.21 -7.85 -7.89
CA ASP A 35 0.18 -7.59 -9.34
C ASP A 35 -0.73 -8.55 -10.15
N PRO A 36 -0.71 -9.88 -9.90
CA PRO A 36 -1.52 -10.83 -10.64
C PRO A 36 -3.03 -10.71 -10.38
N MET A 37 -3.43 -10.06 -9.29
CA MET A 37 -4.83 -9.87 -8.90
C MET A 37 -5.45 -8.62 -9.53
N LEU A 38 -4.63 -7.75 -10.12
CA LEU A 38 -5.06 -6.46 -10.63
C LEU A 38 -5.42 -6.53 -12.12
N PRO A 39 -6.41 -5.75 -12.57
CA PRO A 39 -6.64 -5.47 -13.98
C PRO A 39 -5.39 -4.94 -14.70
N SER A 40 -5.26 -5.30 -15.98
CA SER A 40 -4.12 -4.95 -16.83
C SER A 40 -3.87 -3.44 -16.96
N ASP A 41 -4.89 -2.62 -16.71
CA ASP A 41 -4.84 -1.17 -16.89
C ASP A 41 -3.93 -0.49 -15.86
N PHE A 42 -3.74 -1.12 -14.69
CA PHE A 42 -2.89 -0.62 -13.60
C PHE A 42 -1.95 -1.67 -12.98
N ALA A 43 -1.92 -2.89 -13.52
CA ALA A 43 -0.90 -3.91 -13.23
C ALA A 43 0.43 -3.66 -13.97
N GLY A 44 1.43 -4.47 -13.65
CA GLY A 44 2.77 -4.48 -14.23
C GLY A 44 3.59 -3.26 -13.81
N PRO A 45 4.25 -2.53 -14.72
CA PRO A 45 5.10 -1.39 -14.38
C PRO A 45 4.33 -0.20 -13.78
N ARG A 46 3.00 -0.26 -13.78
CA ARG A 46 2.09 0.77 -13.28
C ARG A 46 1.80 0.66 -11.79
N LEU A 47 2.06 -0.50 -11.19
CA LEU A 47 1.96 -0.73 -9.75
C LEU A 47 3.30 -0.39 -9.07
N GLN A 48 3.37 0.65 -8.26
CA GLN A 48 4.54 0.93 -7.43
C GLN A 48 4.23 0.65 -5.97
N VAL A 49 5.13 -0.07 -5.30
CA VAL A 49 5.04 -0.35 -3.86
C VAL A 49 6.32 0.15 -3.21
N GLN A 50 6.17 0.89 -2.11
CA GLN A 50 7.28 1.31 -1.26
C GLN A 50 6.98 0.88 0.17
N LYS A 51 8.02 0.58 0.94
CA LYS A 51 7.91 0.14 2.33
C LYS A 51 8.68 1.07 3.24
N THR A 52 8.13 1.36 4.40
CA THR A 52 8.81 2.07 5.49
C THR A 52 8.52 1.37 6.81
N THR A 53 9.52 1.32 7.69
CA THR A 53 9.30 0.84 9.07
C THR A 53 8.72 1.98 9.90
N ILE A 54 7.69 1.69 10.68
CA ILE A 54 7.08 2.65 11.61
C ILE A 54 7.32 2.21 13.05
N THR A 55 7.42 3.17 13.96
CA THR A 55 7.61 2.94 15.41
C THR A 55 6.49 3.55 16.26
N SER A 56 5.50 4.17 15.64
CA SER A 56 4.33 4.80 16.28
C SER A 56 3.09 4.56 15.40
N PRO A 57 1.93 4.15 15.95
CA PRO A 57 1.65 3.90 17.38
C PRO A 57 2.31 2.62 17.95
N GLY A 58 2.92 1.78 17.10
CA GLY A 58 3.71 0.60 17.47
C GLY A 58 4.78 0.30 16.42
N ASN A 59 5.54 -0.78 16.64
CA ASN A 59 6.52 -1.25 15.65
C ASN A 59 5.80 -1.99 14.52
N GLY A 60 6.05 -1.62 13.27
CA GLY A 60 5.43 -2.26 12.12
C GLY A 60 5.93 -1.74 10.79
N PHE A 61 5.15 -1.97 9.75
CA PHE A 61 5.48 -1.58 8.38
C PHE A 61 4.33 -0.82 7.74
N LEU A 62 4.67 0.26 7.04
CA LEU A 62 3.76 1.02 6.20
C LEU A 62 4.14 0.80 4.74
N TYR A 63 3.16 0.40 3.93
CA TYR A 63 3.33 0.23 2.49
C TYR A 63 2.58 1.33 1.75
N TYR A 64 3.30 2.05 0.88
CA TYR A 64 2.70 3.00 -0.06
C TYR A 64 2.50 2.30 -1.39
N ILE A 65 1.24 2.18 -1.81
CA ILE A 65 0.85 1.55 -3.06
C ILE A 65 0.32 2.64 -3.99
N HIS A 66 1.01 2.85 -5.11
CA HIS A 66 0.65 3.85 -6.10
C HIS A 66 0.36 3.18 -7.43
N PHE A 67 -0.74 3.57 -8.06
CA PHE A 67 -1.05 3.22 -9.43
C PHE A 67 -0.70 4.42 -10.31
N ILE A 68 0.27 4.24 -11.22
CA ILE A 68 0.81 5.30 -12.07
C ILE A 68 0.76 4.91 -13.54
N GLY A 69 0.68 5.89 -14.42
CA GLY A 69 0.76 5.67 -15.86
C GLY A 69 -0.42 6.29 -16.60
N LYS A 70 -0.24 6.49 -17.90
CA LYS A 70 -1.21 7.19 -18.76
C LYS A 70 -2.58 6.50 -18.86
N ASP A 71 -2.62 5.19 -18.61
CA ASP A 71 -3.83 4.36 -18.71
C ASP A 71 -4.48 4.13 -17.34
N VAL A 72 -3.88 4.65 -16.26
CA VAL A 72 -4.45 4.60 -14.91
C VAL A 72 -5.30 5.85 -14.70
N PHE A 73 -6.63 5.69 -14.75
CA PHE A 73 -7.57 6.79 -14.59
C PHE A 73 -8.71 6.42 -13.64
N GLY A 74 -9.27 7.44 -12.97
CA GLY A 74 -10.35 7.26 -11.99
C GLY A 74 -9.90 6.57 -10.70
N ASN A 75 -10.88 6.15 -9.90
CA ASN A 75 -10.63 5.48 -8.62
C ASN A 75 -10.25 4.02 -8.84
N VAL A 76 -9.21 3.57 -8.15
CA VAL A 76 -8.90 2.13 -8.02
C VAL A 76 -9.58 1.61 -6.76
N LEU A 77 -10.18 0.43 -6.84
CA LEU A 77 -10.79 -0.21 -5.67
C LEU A 77 -9.73 -0.38 -4.57
N GLN A 78 -10.12 -0.10 -3.32
CA GLN A 78 -9.20 -0.28 -2.20
C GLN A 78 -8.87 -1.76 -2.04
N LEU A 79 -7.59 -2.08 -1.83
CA LEU A 79 -7.17 -3.40 -1.38
C LEU A 79 -7.83 -3.70 -0.03
N GLY A 80 -8.47 -4.85 0.10
CA GLY A 80 -9.01 -5.33 1.37
C GLY A 80 -8.00 -6.17 2.13
N VAL A 81 -8.27 -6.37 3.42
CA VAL A 81 -7.55 -7.35 4.23
C VAL A 81 -8.42 -8.61 4.27
N ALA A 82 -7.89 -9.71 3.70
CA ALA A 82 -8.66 -10.95 3.57
C ALA A 82 -8.54 -11.81 4.83
N ASP A 83 -7.34 -11.84 5.42
CA ASP A 83 -7.06 -12.59 6.64
C ASP A 83 -5.90 -11.93 7.40
N VAL A 84 -6.10 -11.84 8.71
CA VAL A 84 -5.11 -11.46 9.70
C VAL A 84 -5.14 -12.56 10.76
N LEU A 85 -4.20 -13.49 10.65
CA LEU A 85 -3.86 -14.43 11.73
C LEU A 85 -4.90 -15.49 12.11
N ASP A 86 -5.94 -15.81 11.32
CA ASP A 86 -6.82 -16.91 11.73
C ASP A 86 -6.20 -18.26 11.32
N GLY A 87 -5.86 -19.08 12.33
CA GLY A 87 -5.08 -20.31 12.25
C GLY A 87 -5.69 -21.46 11.42
N ALA A 88 -6.54 -21.16 10.46
CA ALA A 88 -7.03 -22.08 9.43
C ALA A 88 -6.22 -22.00 8.11
N VAL A 89 -5.58 -20.87 7.76
CA VAL A 89 -4.89 -20.71 6.46
C VAL A 89 -3.50 -20.08 6.57
N CYS A 90 -3.33 -18.97 7.31
CA CYS A 90 -2.03 -18.33 7.48
C CYS A 90 -1.46 -18.52 8.88
N SER A 91 -0.13 -18.58 8.97
CA SER A 91 0.55 -18.79 10.24
C SER A 91 0.38 -17.55 11.13
N GLY A 92 -0.25 -17.74 12.30
CA GLY A 92 -0.31 -16.72 13.34
C GLY A 92 1.08 -16.36 13.87
N PRO A 93 1.24 -15.23 14.56
CA PRO A 93 2.51 -14.83 15.15
C PRO A 93 2.80 -15.66 16.40
N ASP A 94 4.01 -15.50 16.96
CA ASP A 94 4.33 -16.04 18.28
C ASP A 94 3.26 -15.59 19.31
N ALA A 95 2.80 -16.52 20.13
CA ALA A 95 1.71 -16.28 21.09
C ALA A 95 1.99 -15.05 21.97
N GLY A 96 1.10 -14.06 21.95
CA GLY A 96 1.15 -12.87 22.81
C GLY A 96 1.45 -11.54 22.11
N ALA A 97 1.58 -11.51 20.78
CA ALA A 97 1.65 -10.29 20.00
C ALA A 97 0.30 -9.94 19.35
N GLU A 98 -0.19 -8.71 19.55
CA GLU A 98 -1.31 -8.17 18.76
C GLU A 98 -0.76 -7.69 17.40
N HIS A 99 -1.37 -8.15 16.32
CA HIS A 99 -1.10 -7.63 14.98
C HIS A 99 -2.39 -7.10 14.38
N THR A 100 -2.27 -5.96 13.74
CA THR A 100 -3.35 -5.36 12.98
C THR A 100 -2.81 -5.05 11.60
N VAL A 101 -3.53 -5.50 10.58
CA VAL A 101 -3.30 -5.08 9.19
C VAL A 101 -4.51 -4.25 8.80
N GLU A 102 -4.24 -3.05 8.31
CA GLU A 102 -5.27 -2.12 7.86
C GLU A 102 -4.90 -1.58 6.48
N THR A 103 -5.92 -1.27 5.69
CA THR A 103 -5.77 -0.63 4.39
C THR A 103 -6.68 0.58 4.32
N TYR A 104 -6.24 1.61 3.62
CA TYR A 104 -7.05 2.80 3.33
C TYR A 104 -6.59 3.44 2.03
N THR A 105 -7.51 4.01 1.27
CA THR A 105 -7.17 4.83 0.11
C THR A 105 -6.77 6.23 0.55
N TYR A 106 -5.47 6.56 0.42
CA TYR A 106 -4.95 7.87 0.83
C TYR A 106 -5.32 8.98 -0.17
N TYR A 107 -5.27 8.69 -1.47
CA TYR A 107 -5.72 9.59 -2.53
C TYR A 107 -6.58 8.82 -3.53
N GLN A 108 -7.73 9.39 -3.87
CA GLN A 108 -8.54 8.91 -4.98
C GLN A 108 -7.94 9.39 -6.30
N GLY A 109 -8.02 8.55 -7.33
CA GLY A 109 -7.69 8.97 -8.69
C GLY A 109 -8.79 9.82 -9.31
N GLY A 110 -8.58 10.28 -10.55
CA GLY A 110 -9.57 11.10 -11.25
C GLY A 110 -9.79 12.50 -10.66
N GLN A 111 -8.91 12.98 -9.78
CA GLN A 111 -8.90 14.38 -9.32
C GLN A 111 -8.60 15.38 -10.45
N LEU A 112 -8.00 14.89 -11.53
CA LEU A 112 -7.75 15.64 -12.76
C LEU A 112 -8.70 15.15 -13.85
N GLU A 113 -9.33 16.09 -14.54
CA GLU A 113 -10.22 15.84 -15.66
C GLU A 113 -9.42 15.58 -16.95
N PRO A 114 -9.75 14.53 -17.72
CA PRO A 114 -9.08 14.26 -18.99
C PRO A 114 -9.27 15.41 -19.98
N GLY A 115 -8.17 15.80 -20.64
CA GLY A 115 -8.19 16.88 -21.64
C GLY A 115 -8.25 18.29 -21.06
N THR A 116 -8.15 18.43 -19.73
CA THR A 116 -8.11 19.73 -19.06
C THR A 116 -6.66 20.17 -18.85
N ASP A 117 -6.34 21.39 -19.27
CA ASP A 117 -5.02 21.99 -19.02
C ASP A 117 -4.89 22.38 -17.55
N TYR A 118 -3.86 21.86 -16.89
CA TYR A 118 -3.51 22.20 -15.52
C TYR A 118 -2.22 23.01 -15.48
N TYR A 119 -2.22 24.11 -14.73
CA TYR A 119 -1.04 24.92 -14.47
C TYR A 119 -0.51 24.61 -13.07
N ILE A 120 0.73 24.14 -12.98
CA ILE A 120 1.39 23.82 -11.70
C ILE A 120 2.28 24.99 -11.32
N ARG A 121 2.21 25.41 -10.05
CA ARG A 121 3.13 26.39 -9.46
C ARG A 121 3.85 25.78 -8.26
N VAL A 122 5.18 25.87 -8.23
CA VAL A 122 6.02 25.21 -7.22
C VAL A 122 6.86 26.25 -6.50
N ARG A 123 6.95 26.16 -5.17
CA ARG A 123 7.85 26.97 -4.34
C ARG A 123 8.64 26.12 -3.36
N ALA A 124 9.90 26.49 -3.15
CA ALA A 124 10.72 25.90 -2.10
C ALA A 124 10.34 26.50 -0.73
N ILE A 125 10.33 25.66 0.31
CA ILE A 125 10.10 26.06 1.70
C ILE A 125 11.23 25.48 2.54
N ASN A 126 11.85 26.30 3.38
CA ASN A 126 12.83 25.87 4.39
C ASN A 126 12.60 26.61 5.71
N SER A 127 13.46 26.38 6.70
CA SER A 127 13.38 27.03 8.02
C SER A 127 13.57 28.56 7.97
N VAL A 128 14.14 29.09 6.88
CA VAL A 128 14.41 30.52 6.69
C VAL A 128 13.25 31.22 5.98
N GLY A 129 12.49 30.52 5.14
CA GLY A 129 11.31 31.08 4.49
C GLY A 129 10.82 30.32 3.27
N VAL A 130 10.05 31.03 2.45
CA VAL A 130 9.38 30.51 1.25
C VAL A 130 9.92 31.26 0.03
N GLY A 131 10.39 30.51 -0.97
CA GLY A 131 10.85 31.08 -2.24
C GLY A 131 9.69 31.60 -3.09
N GLU A 132 9.96 32.57 -3.96
CA GLU A 132 8.98 33.04 -4.93
C GLU A 132 8.56 31.88 -5.85
N PRO A 133 7.25 31.73 -6.13
CA PRO A 133 6.74 30.62 -6.93
C PRO A 133 6.67 30.91 -8.43
#